data_AF-A0A811GDZ4-F1
#
_entry.id   AF-A0A811GDZ4-F1
#
_cell.length_a   1.000
_cell.length_b   1.000
_cell.length_c   1.000
_cell.angle_alpha   90.00
_cell.angle_beta   90.00
_cell.angle_gamma   90.00
#
_symmetry.space_group_name_H-M   'P 1'
#
loop_
_entity.id
_entity.type
_entity.pdbx_description
1 polymer ?
#
loop_
_entity_poly.entity_id
_entity_poly.type
_entity_poly.pdbx_seq_one_letter_code
_entity_poly.pdbx_strand_id
1 'polypeptide(L)' 'MTRKIPNETLREWLCAKRGRSLALSKKLNCSKQYTSQISKNQNGISLKKWDQISWGMLEVENDEKVAL' A
#
# COMPACT_ATOMS: atom_id res chain seq x y z
N MET A 1 6.33 0.93 -22.00
CA MET A 1 6.33 0.96 -20.51
C MET A 1 5.52 -0.23 -20.03
N THR A 2 6.15 -1.21 -19.38
CA THR A 2 5.46 -2.36 -18.81
C THR A 2 4.61 -1.89 -17.62
N ARG A 3 3.29 -2.04 -17.70
CA ARG A 3 2.38 -1.66 -16.61
C ARG A 3 2.68 -2.59 -15.42
N LYS A 4 3.26 -2.07 -14.34
CA LYS A 4 3.53 -2.87 -13.13
C LYS A 4 2.22 -3.40 -12.56
N ILE A 5 2.24 -4.63 -12.08
CA ILE A 5 1.07 -5.21 -11.42
C ILE A 5 0.85 -4.53 -10.05
N PRO A 6 -0.40 -4.32 -9.61
CA PRO A 6 -0.73 -3.60 -8.36
C PRO A 6 0.09 -4.03 -7.13
N ASN A 7 0.40 -5.31 -7.02
CA ASN A 7 1.10 -5.89 -5.88
C ASN A 7 2.56 -5.44 -5.83
N GLU A 8 3.22 -5.37 -7.01
CA GLU A 8 4.58 -4.86 -7.13
C GLU A 8 4.63 -3.38 -6.78
N THR A 9 3.66 -2.58 -7.27
CA THR A 9 3.55 -1.16 -6.92
C THR A 9 3.39 -0.96 -5.42
N LEU A 10 2.51 -1.74 -4.78
CA LEU A 10 2.35 -1.70 -3.32
C LEU A 10 3.66 -2.08 -2.61
N ARG A 11 4.34 -3.13 -3.06
CA ARG A 11 5.57 -3.62 -2.44
C ARG A 11 6.67 -2.56 -2.50
N GLU A 12 6.90 -1.96 -3.67
CA GLU A 12 7.87 -0.90 -3.86
C GLU A 12 7.57 0.30 -2.95
N TRP A 13 6.30 0.71 -2.89
CA TRP A 13 5.87 1.82 -2.05
C TRP A 13 6.09 1.57 -0.55
N LEU A 14 5.82 0.35 -0.08
CA LEU A 14 6.07 -0.07 1.30
C LEU A 14 7.57 -0.09 1.63
N CYS A 15 8.42 -0.46 0.67
CA CYS A 15 9.87 -0.48 0.82
C CYS A 15 10.50 0.92 0.75
N ALA A 16 9.85 1.89 0.09
CA ALA A 16 10.40 3.23 -0.12
C ALA A 16 10.59 4.03 1.19
N LYS A 17 9.80 3.76 2.25
CA LYS A 17 9.94 4.45 3.53
C LYS A 17 9.53 3.58 4.72
N ARG A 18 10.33 3.62 5.78
CA ARG A 18 10.05 2.88 7.02
C ARG A 18 8.74 3.40 7.66
N GLY A 19 7.89 2.48 8.11
CA GLY A 19 6.64 2.80 8.82
C GLY A 19 5.39 2.78 7.95
N ARG A 20 5.53 2.84 6.62
CA ARG A 20 4.39 2.84 5.68
C ARG A 20 3.47 1.62 5.81
N SER A 21 4.00 0.43 6.10
CA SER A 21 3.16 -0.75 6.33
C SER A 21 2.21 -0.59 7.52
N LEU A 22 2.66 0.09 8.58
CA LEU A 22 1.85 0.34 9.78
C LEU A 22 0.87 1.50 9.54
N ALA A 23 1.32 2.56 8.86
CA ALA A 23 0.45 3.68 8.53
C ALA A 23 -0.69 3.26 7.61
N LEU A 24 -0.37 2.51 6.55
CA LEU A 24 -1.36 1.99 5.61
C LEU A 24 -2.33 1.00 6.28
N SER A 25 -1.83 0.14 7.17
CA SER A 25 -2.71 -0.79 7.88
C SER A 25 -3.73 -0.07 8.76
N LYS A 26 -3.35 1.07 9.36
CA LYS A 26 -4.26 1.93 10.11
C LYS A 26 -5.32 2.57 9.20
N LYS A 27 -4.93 3.15 8.06
CA LYS A 27 -5.87 3.76 7.10
C LYS A 27 -6.88 2.74 6.55
N LEU A 28 -6.40 1.53 6.24
CA LEU A 28 -7.23 0.44 5.72
C LEU A 28 -7.98 -0.34 6.81
N ASN A 29 -7.86 0.05 8.08
CA ASN A 29 -8.39 -0.67 9.24
C ASN A 29 -8.14 -2.19 9.17
N CYS A 30 -6.88 -2.57 8.94
CA CYS A 30 -6.46 -3.95 8.77
C CYS A 30 -5.16 -4.23 9.53
N SER A 31 -4.74 -5.50 9.56
CA SER A 31 -3.47 -5.85 10.21
C SER A 31 -2.26 -5.48 9.33
N LYS A 32 -1.12 -5.20 9.96
CA LYS A 32 0.14 -4.99 9.24
C LYS A 32 0.58 -6.24 8.47
N GLN A 33 0.24 -7.42 8.98
CA GLN A 33 0.49 -8.71 8.32
C GLN A 33 -0.29 -8.79 7.01
N TYR A 34 -1.54 -8.28 6.99
CA TYR A 34 -2.36 -8.23 5.78
C TYR A 34 -1.69 -7.40 4.68
N THR A 35 -1.24 -6.16 4.97
CA THR A 35 -0.58 -5.30 3.97
C THR A 35 0.71 -5.93 3.42
N SER A 36 1.44 -6.66 4.26
CA SER A 36 2.62 -7.43 3.85
C SER A 36 2.26 -8.61 2.93
N GLN A 37 1.25 -9.40 3.29
CA GLN A 37 0.82 -10.58 2.52
C GLN A 37 0.29 -10.19 1.13
N ILE A 38 -0.57 -9.18 1.04
CA ILE A 38 -1.12 -8.76 -0.25
C ILE A 38 -0.04 -8.23 -1.20
N SER A 39 1.01 -7.57 -0.68
CA SER A 39 2.14 -7.09 -1.50
C SER A 39 2.97 -8.22 -2.12
N LYS A 40 2.87 -9.43 -1.56
CA LYS A 40 3.59 -10.63 -2.01
C LYS A 40 2.69 -11.63 -2.73
N ASN A 41 1.39 -11.36 -2.82
CA ASN A 41 0.44 -12.27 -3.43
C ASN A 41 0.75 -12.39 -4.94
N GLN A 42 0.86 -13.63 -5.44
CA GLN A 42 1.13 -13.90 -6.86
C GLN A 42 -0.14 -13.84 -7.71
N ASN A 43 -1.31 -13.96 -7.08
CA ASN A 43 -2.61 -13.94 -7.77
C ASN A 43 -3.13 -12.53 -8.09
N GLY A 44 -2.32 -11.50 -7.84
CA GLY A 44 -2.72 -10.10 -8.01
C GLY A 44 -3.66 -9.60 -6.90
N ILE A 45 -4.03 -8.33 -6.99
CA ILE A 45 -5.02 -7.66 -6.15
C ILE A 45 -6.20 -7.31 -7.05
N SER A 46 -7.42 -7.63 -6.62
CA SER A 46 -8.62 -7.25 -7.38
C SER A 46 -8.72 -5.73 -7.52
N LEU A 47 -9.28 -5.23 -8.62
CA LEU A 47 -9.38 -3.79 -8.88
C LEU A 47 -10.02 -3.02 -7.72
N LYS A 48 -11.15 -3.51 -7.19
CA LYS A 48 -11.82 -2.91 -6.03
C LYS A 48 -10.92 -2.81 -4.81
N LYS A 49 -10.09 -3.84 -4.57
CA LYS A 49 -9.16 -3.85 -3.44
C LYS A 49 -7.97 -2.93 -3.71
N TRP A 50 -7.50 -2.87 -4.95
CA TRP A 50 -6.44 -1.95 -5.35
C TRP A 50 -6.87 -0.49 -5.20
N ASP A 51 -8.09 -0.14 -5.61
CA ASP A 51 -8.61 1.22 -5.43
C ASP A 51 -8.56 1.63 -3.96
N GLN A 52 -9.08 0.79 -3.05
CA GLN A 52 -9.00 1.04 -1.61
C GLN A 52 -7.55 1.23 -1.12
N ILE A 53 -6.63 0.37 -1.55
CA ILE A 53 -5.22 0.43 -1.17
C ILE A 53 -4.56 1.70 -1.68
N SER A 54 -4.78 2.05 -2.95
CA SER A 54 -4.20 3.24 -3.58
C SER A 54 -4.69 4.53 -2.92
N TRP A 55 -5.97 4.59 -2.53
CA TRP A 55 -6.51 5.69 -1.74
C TRP A 55 -5.83 5.79 -0.38
N GLY A 56 -5.70 4.68 0.36
CA GLY A 56 -4.98 4.67 1.63
C GLY A 56 -3.50 5.04 1.51
N MET A 57 -2.83 4.69 0.40
CA MET A 57 -1.46 5.11 0.12
C MET A 57 -1.35 6.64 -0.03
N LEU A 58 -2.27 7.26 -0.79
CA LEU A 58 -2.31 8.71 -0.97
C LEU A 58 -2.54 9.45 0.35
N GLU A 59 -3.42 8.94 1.21
CA GLU A 59 -3.65 9.50 2.54
C GLU A 59 -2.39 9.45 3.41
N VAL A 60 -1.66 8.32 3.40
CA VAL A 60 -0.39 8.21 4.13
C VAL A 60 0.64 9.20 3.58
N GLU A 61 0.75 9.34 2.26
CA GLU A 61 1.67 10.31 1.65
C GLU A 61 1.32 11.76 1.99
N ASN A 62 0.03 12.09 2.09
CA ASN A 62 -0.40 13.40 2.53
C ASN A 62 -0.06 13.64 4.01
N ASP A 63 -0.31 12.67 4.89
CA ASP A 63 0.08 12.76 6.30
C ASP A 63 1.60 12.93 6.44
N GLU A 64 2.40 12.26 5.60
CA GLU A 64 3.86 12.39 5.56
C GLU A 64 4.34 13.78 5.13
N LYS A 65 3.57 14.50 4.31
CA LYS A 65 3.88 15.86 3.85
C LYS A 65 3.50 16.92 4.89
N VAL A 66 2.42 16.70 5.63
CA VAL A 66 1.96 17.63 6.68
C VAL A 66 2.84 17.55 7.94
N ALA A 67 3.51 16.42 8.15
CA ALA A 67 4.42 16.20 9.29
C ALA A 67 5.84 16.80 9.11
N LEU A 68 6.08 17.55 8.03
CA LEU A 68 7.34 18.23 7.70
C LEU A 68 7.16 19.74 7.80
#